data_AF-A0A5Y4NLI3-F1
#
_entry.id   AF-A0A5Y4NLI3-F1
#
_cell.length_a   1.000
_cell.length_b   1.000
_cell.length_c   1.000
_cell.angle_alpha   90.00
_cell.angle_beta   90.00
_cell.angle_gamma   90.00
#
_symmetry.space_group_name_H-M   'P 1'
#
loop_
_entity.id
_entity.type
_entity.pdbx_description
1 polymer ?
#
loop_
_entity_poly.entity_id
_entity_poly.type
_entity_poly.pdbx_seq_one_letter_code
_entity_poly.pdbx_strand_id
1 'polypeptide(L)'
;KDGMFKSASQVAAYLGLTPVEKTSGSSVRGRPHMSKTGPSGVRAKLYVAALTASRWNKQAKAIYERLVAKGKAKKAALGAVMRKLVHLCFGVLKTRLPWDENYVATA
;
A
#
# COMPACT_ATOMS: atom_id res chain seq x y z
N LYS A 1 5.46 13.95 21.24
CA LYS A 1 6.30 12.84 20.69
C LYS A 1 6.49 13.15 19.22
N ASP A 2 7.61 13.75 18.87
CA ASP A 2 7.91 14.23 17.51
C ASP A 2 8.20 13.03 16.60
N GLY A 3 7.11 12.38 16.20
CA GLY A 3 7.04 11.08 15.54
C GLY A 3 6.94 11.20 14.02
N MET A 4 7.95 11.78 13.39
CA MET A 4 8.06 11.74 11.93
C MET A 4 8.52 10.35 11.48
N PHE A 5 7.73 9.70 10.64
CA PHE A 5 8.15 8.49 9.94
C PHE A 5 9.35 8.80 9.03
N LYS A 6 10.40 7.99 9.09
CA LYS A 6 11.62 8.17 8.27
C LYS A 6 11.42 7.70 6.83
N SER A 7 10.48 6.78 6.60
CA SER A 7 10.20 6.22 5.28
C SER A 7 8.72 5.90 5.06
N ALA A 8 8.30 5.91 3.79
CA ALA A 8 6.95 5.49 3.38
C ALA A 8 6.60 4.06 3.83
N SER A 9 7.59 3.17 3.87
CA SER A 9 7.40 1.79 4.32
C SER A 9 7.01 1.73 5.80
N GLN A 10 7.55 2.62 6.64
CA GLN A 10 7.13 2.71 8.05
C GLN A 10 5.69 3.18 8.18
N VAL A 11 5.27 4.16 7.35
CA VAL A 11 3.87 4.60 7.31
C VAL A 11 2.95 3.45 6.88
N ALA A 12 3.30 2.74 5.81
CA ALA A 12 2.52 1.60 5.32
C ALA A 12 2.39 0.48 6.37
N ALA A 13 3.48 0.18 7.09
CA ALA A 13 3.46 -0.79 8.18
C ALA A 13 2.59 -0.32 9.36
N TYR A 14 2.73 0.95 9.76
CA TYR A 14 1.90 1.55 10.80
C TYR A 14 0.41 1.50 10.47
N LEU A 15 0.03 1.72 9.20
CA LEU A 15 -1.35 1.64 8.72
C LEU A 15 -1.86 0.19 8.50
N GLY A 16 -1.01 -0.81 8.71
CA GLY A 16 -1.35 -2.22 8.52
C GLY A 16 -1.49 -2.63 7.05
N LEU A 17 -0.75 -2.00 6.13
CA LEU A 17 -0.80 -2.29 4.68
C LEU A 17 0.25 -3.31 4.22
N THR A 18 0.81 -4.05 5.17
CA THR A 18 1.79 -5.12 4.92
C THR A 18 1.15 -6.48 5.16
N PRO A 19 1.48 -7.50 4.37
CA PRO A 19 1.09 -8.87 4.67
C PRO A 19 1.79 -9.34 5.95
N VAL A 20 1.09 -10.12 6.75
CA VAL A 20 1.60 -10.84 7.92
C VAL A 20 1.57 -12.31 7.58
N GLU A 21 2.72 -12.95 7.68
CA GLU A 21 2.87 -14.39 7.53
C GLU A 21 2.57 -15.08 8.86
N LYS A 22 1.88 -16.22 8.81
CA LYS A 22 1.60 -17.04 9.99
C LYS A 22 2.37 -18.34 9.86
N THR A 23 3.58 -18.34 10.41
CA THR A 23 4.47 -19.51 10.44
C THR A 23 4.78 -19.90 11.89
N SER A 24 4.70 -21.19 12.22
CA SER A 24 5.14 -21.74 13.51
C SER A 24 5.78 -23.10 13.30
N GLY A 25 7.03 -23.24 13.76
CA GLY A 25 7.86 -24.42 13.51
C GLY A 25 7.97 -24.74 12.02
N SER A 26 8.13 -26.02 11.70
CA SER A 26 8.18 -26.53 10.32
C SER A 26 6.79 -26.85 9.73
N SER A 27 5.77 -27.04 10.57
CA SER A 27 4.49 -27.61 10.14
C SER A 27 3.36 -26.59 9.93
N VAL A 28 3.42 -25.40 10.54
CA VAL A 28 2.36 -24.39 10.38
C VAL A 28 2.75 -23.40 9.29
N ARG A 29 2.07 -23.46 8.14
CA ARG A 29 2.13 -22.46 7.07
C ARG A 29 0.72 -21.96 6.75
N GLY A 30 0.31 -20.92 7.47
CA GLY A 30 -0.98 -20.25 7.23
C GLY A 30 -0.93 -19.34 5.99
N ARG A 31 -2.09 -19.12 5.37
CA ARG A 31 -2.23 -18.11 4.31
C ARG A 31 -1.84 -16.73 4.87
N PRO A 32 -1.01 -15.93 4.16
CA PRO A 32 -0.71 -14.58 4.61
C PRO A 32 -1.96 -13.70 4.52
N HIS A 33 -2.16 -12.87 5.55
CA HIS A 33 -3.26 -11.92 5.64
C HIS A 33 -2.72 -10.50 5.79
N MET A 34 -3.51 -9.50 5.43
CA MET A 34 -3.14 -8.11 5.68
C MET A 34 -3.08 -7.83 7.18
N SER A 35 -2.07 -7.09 7.61
CA SER A 35 -1.92 -6.67 9.00
C SER A 35 -3.16 -5.92 9.50
N LYS A 36 -3.58 -6.21 10.72
CA LYS A 36 -4.68 -5.50 11.39
C LYS A 36 -4.19 -4.33 12.23
N THR A 37 -2.87 -4.14 12.33
CA THR A 37 -2.24 -3.07 13.09
C THR A 37 -2.67 -1.69 12.59
N GLY A 38 -2.66 -0.71 13.49
CA GLY A 38 -2.96 0.68 13.16
C GLY A 38 -4.45 1.00 13.03
N PRO A 39 -4.76 2.25 12.62
CA PRO A 39 -6.13 2.76 12.60
C PRO A 39 -6.97 2.11 11.50
N SER A 40 -7.96 1.31 11.90
CA SER A 40 -8.88 0.60 11.00
C SER A 40 -9.67 1.54 10.08
N GLY A 41 -10.10 2.71 10.60
CA GLY A 41 -10.84 3.71 9.83
C GLY A 41 -10.03 4.31 8.67
N VAL A 42 -8.73 4.52 8.86
CA VAL A 42 -7.85 5.02 7.78
C VAL A 42 -7.68 3.94 6.71
N ARG A 43 -7.49 2.68 7.12
CA ARG A 43 -7.40 1.56 6.18
C ARG A 43 -8.68 1.38 5.37
N ALA A 44 -9.86 1.56 5.97
CA ALA A 44 -11.14 1.53 5.25
C ALA A 44 -11.23 2.65 4.19
N LYS A 45 -10.86 3.88 4.55
CA LYS A 45 -10.82 5.01 3.59
C LYS A 45 -9.82 4.76 2.45
N LEU A 46 -8.64 4.24 2.77
CA LEU A 46 -7.63 3.87 1.77
C LEU A 46 -8.13 2.77 0.82
N TYR A 47 -8.94 1.83 1.32
CA TYR A 47 -9.52 0.79 0.49
C TYR A 47 -10.47 1.38 -0.55
N VAL A 48 -11.36 2.29 -0.14
CA VAL A 48 -12.27 3.01 -1.05
C VAL A 48 -11.49 3.89 -2.04
N ALA A 49 -10.44 4.56 -1.59
CA ALA A 49 -9.55 5.32 -2.46
C ALA A 49 -8.86 4.42 -3.50
N ALA A 50 -8.39 3.23 -3.10
CA ALA A 50 -7.76 2.27 -3.99
C ALA A 50 -8.72 1.72 -5.05
N LEU A 51 -10.00 1.51 -4.72
CA LEU A 51 -11.03 1.13 -5.69
C LEU A 51 -11.15 2.16 -6.82
N THR A 52 -11.18 3.45 -6.48
CA THR A 52 -11.28 4.53 -7.47
C THR A 52 -9.97 4.69 -8.23
N ALA A 53 -8.83 4.68 -7.53
CA ALA A 53 -7.50 4.84 -8.12
C ALA A 53 -7.19 3.71 -9.12
N SER A 54 -7.56 2.46 -8.81
CA SER A 54 -7.34 1.33 -9.73
C SER A 54 -8.13 1.43 -11.06
N ARG A 55 -9.12 2.32 -11.15
CA ARG A 55 -9.90 2.55 -12.38
C ARG A 55 -9.36 3.74 -13.18
N TRP A 56 -9.04 4.83 -12.49
CA TRP A 56 -8.79 6.13 -13.13
C TRP A 56 -7.33 6.58 -13.11
N ASN A 57 -6.54 6.15 -12.12
CA ASN A 57 -5.13 6.51 -12.05
C ASN A 57 -4.28 5.46 -12.80
N LYS A 58 -3.56 5.89 -13.84
CA LYS A 58 -2.81 4.98 -14.73
C LYS A 58 -1.78 4.13 -13.97
N GLN A 59 -1.03 4.74 -13.05
CA GLN A 59 -0.02 4.03 -12.27
C GLN A 59 -0.65 2.98 -11.32
N ALA A 60 -1.74 3.33 -10.66
CA ALA A 60 -2.47 2.44 -9.76
C ALA A 60 -3.15 1.30 -10.53
N LYS A 61 -3.79 1.61 -11.67
CA LYS A 61 -4.40 0.65 -12.58
C LYS A 61 -3.37 -0.37 -13.09
N ALA A 62 -2.22 0.09 -13.55
CA ALA A 62 -1.14 -0.79 -14.02
C ALA A 62 -0.66 -1.77 -12.93
N ILE A 63 -0.55 -1.33 -11.67
CA ILE A 63 -0.19 -2.22 -10.56
C ILE A 63 -1.29 -3.27 -10.32
N TYR A 64 -2.54 -2.82 -10.29
CA TYR A 64 -3.69 -3.70 -10.06
C TYR A 64 -3.80 -4.77 -11.16
N GLU A 65 -3.82 -4.35 -12.42
CA GLU A 65 -3.94 -5.24 -13.58
C GLU A 65 -2.78 -6.21 -13.66
N ARG A 66 -1.54 -5.74 -13.46
CA ARG A 66 -0.35 -6.62 -13.43
C ARG A 66 -0.45 -7.70 -12.36
N LEU A 67 -0.96 -7.37 -11.17
CA LEU A 67 -1.08 -8.35 -10.09
C LEU A 67 -2.23 -9.34 -10.34
N VAL A 68 -3.35 -8.86 -10.86
CA VAL A 68 -4.48 -9.72 -11.24
C VAL A 68 -4.09 -10.67 -12.37
N ALA A 69 -3.37 -10.18 -13.39
CA ALA A 69 -2.84 -11.00 -14.48
C ALA A 69 -1.86 -12.09 -13.98
N LYS A 70 -1.13 -11.82 -12.90
CA LYS A 70 -0.29 -12.80 -12.19
C LYS A 70 -1.08 -13.78 -11.30
N GLY A 71 -2.41 -13.81 -11.39
CA GLY A 71 -3.28 -14.69 -10.61
C GLY A 71 -3.44 -14.29 -9.14
N LYS A 72 -3.03 -13.09 -8.73
CA LYS A 72 -3.26 -12.63 -7.35
C LYS A 72 -4.74 -12.30 -7.16
N ALA A 73 -5.26 -12.61 -5.98
CA ALA A 73 -6.63 -12.26 -5.61
C ALA A 73 -6.86 -10.74 -5.73
N LYS A 74 -8.02 -10.32 -6.26
CA LYS A 74 -8.36 -8.90 -6.47
C LYS A 74 -8.17 -8.05 -5.21
N LYS A 75 -8.55 -8.57 -4.03
CA LYS A 75 -8.33 -7.91 -2.74
C LYS A 75 -6.85 -7.71 -2.40
N ALA A 76 -5.98 -8.67 -2.74
CA ALA A 76 -4.54 -8.54 -2.54
C ALA A 76 -3.94 -7.50 -3.50
N ALA A 77 -4.41 -7.46 -4.76
CA ALA A 77 -4.02 -6.42 -5.71
C ALA A 77 -4.44 -5.02 -5.23
N LEU A 78 -5.66 -4.86 -4.71
CA LEU A 78 -6.10 -3.60 -4.08
C LEU A 78 -5.23 -3.23 -2.87
N GLY A 79 -4.82 -4.19 -2.05
CA GLY A 79 -3.88 -3.94 -0.95
C GLY A 79 -2.54 -3.38 -1.43
N ALA A 80 -2.02 -3.86 -2.56
CA ALA A 80 -0.81 -3.29 -3.15
C ALA A 80 -1.02 -1.86 -3.68
N VAL A 81 -2.21 -1.56 -4.24
CA VAL A 81 -2.59 -0.19 -4.63
C VAL A 81 -2.66 0.73 -3.42
N MET A 82 -3.30 0.31 -2.33
CA MET A 82 -3.35 1.07 -1.07
C MET A 82 -1.94 1.43 -0.59
N ARG A 83 -1.02 0.46 -0.61
CA ARG A 83 0.38 0.70 -0.24
C ARG A 83 1.04 1.72 -1.17
N LYS A 84 0.83 1.64 -2.49
CA LYS A 84 1.37 2.63 -3.44
C LYS A 84 0.83 4.03 -3.17
N LEU A 85 -0.48 4.18 -2.89
CA LEU A 85 -1.08 5.47 -2.56
C LEU A 85 -0.42 6.10 -1.32
N VAL A 86 -0.20 5.32 -0.27
CA VAL A 86 0.50 5.81 0.94
C VAL A 86 1.93 6.25 0.63
N HIS A 87 2.63 5.54 -0.25
CA HIS A 87 3.97 5.96 -0.69
C HIS A 87 3.95 7.29 -1.45
N LEU A 88 2.96 7.51 -2.31
CA LEU A 88 2.79 8.77 -3.02
C LEU A 88 2.48 9.91 -2.04
N CYS A 89 1.54 9.72 -1.12
CA CYS A 89 1.21 10.73 -0.11
C CYS A 89 2.43 11.06 0.77
N PHE A 90 3.20 10.05 1.20
CA PHE A 90 4.42 10.30 1.96
C PHE A 90 5.45 11.10 1.17
N GLY A 91 5.64 10.79 -0.12
CA GLY A 91 6.52 11.54 -1.01
C GLY A 91 6.14 13.01 -1.09
N VAL A 92 4.89 13.30 -1.43
CA VAL A 92 4.33 14.67 -1.53
C VAL A 92 4.49 15.44 -0.21
N LEU A 93 4.15 14.80 0.92
CA LEU A 93 4.26 15.45 2.24
C LEU A 93 5.72 15.70 2.65
N LYS A 94 6.65 14.81 2.24
CA LYS A 94 8.08 14.94 2.56
C LYS A 94 8.77 15.99 1.71
N THR A 95 8.50 16.03 0.40
CA THR A 95 9.12 16.99 -0.52
C THR A 95 8.41 18.34 -0.51
N ARG A 96 7.16 18.39 -0.05
CA ARG A 96 6.26 19.55 -0.16
C ARG A 96 6.05 20.03 -1.60
N LEU A 97 6.34 19.16 -2.57
CA LEU A 97 6.05 19.41 -3.97
C LEU A 97 4.68 18.84 -4.33
N PRO A 98 3.92 19.50 -5.21
CA PRO A 98 2.70 18.92 -5.76
C PRO A 98 2.96 17.54 -6.37
N TRP A 99 1.93 16.70 -6.37
CA TRP A 99 2.01 15.41 -7.07
C TRP A 99 2.19 15.64 -8.57
N ASP A 100 3.15 14.94 -9.15
CA ASP A 100 3.41 14.89 -10.59
C ASP A 100 3.34 13.44 -11.07
N GLU A 101 2.52 13.19 -12.09
CA GLU A 101 2.37 11.87 -12.71
C GLU A 101 3.68 11.37 -13.34
N ASN A 102 4.50 12.29 -13.82
CA ASN A 102 5.75 12.03 -14.54
C ASN A 102 6.98 12.21 -13.65
N TYR A 103 6.82 12.24 -12.33
CA TYR A 103 7.93 12.43 -11.41
C TYR A 103 9.00 11.34 -11.60
N VAL A 104 10.17 11.74 -12.10
CA VAL A 104 11.37 10.90 -12.19
C VAL A 104 12.22 11.21 -10.97
N ALA A 105 12.44 10.21 -10.11
CA ALA A 105 13.37 10.37 -9.01
C ALA A 105 14.78 10.50 -9.60
N THR A 106 15.37 11.69 -9.52
CA THR A 106 16.79 11.88 -9.84
C THR A 106 17.61 11.02 -8.88
N ALA A 107 18.45 10.14 -9.45
CA ALA A 107 19.27 9.17 -8.72
C ALA A 107 20.36 9.86 -7.89
#